data_AF-A0A661BW97-F1
#
_entry.id   AF-A0A661BW97-F1
#
_cell.length_a   1.000
_cell.length_b   1.000
_cell.length_c   1.000
_cell.angle_alpha   90.00
_cell.angle_beta   90.00
_cell.angle_gamma   90.00
#
_symmetry.space_group_name_H-M   'P 1'
#
loop_
_entity.id
_entity.type
_entity.pdbx_description
1 polymer ?
#
loop_
_entity_poly.entity_id
_entity_poly.type
_entity_poly.pdbx_seq_one_letter_code
_entity_poly.pdbx_strand_id
1 'polypeptide(L)'
;MISDETSLQKNKMLGLTTEKLSKNRKRRWVRRIKVRAARIKRQLQIENNFHKAMCEMCTTTDRYRQSYLHWILNNMFSLFSYETGLQAIHDKTAYEKWLAENGQ
;
A
#
# COMPACT_ATOMS: atom_id res chain seq x y z
N MET A 1 10.90 33.20 52.81
CA MET A 1 9.91 33.28 51.72
C MET A 1 10.49 32.78 50.39
N ILE A 2 11.03 31.54 50.32
CA ILE A 2 11.75 31.02 49.12
C ILE A 2 10.99 29.87 48.44
N SER A 3 9.97 29.30 49.10
CA SER A 3 9.22 28.14 48.59
C SER A 3 8.30 28.44 47.41
N ASP A 4 7.73 29.64 47.33
CA ASP A 4 6.67 29.92 46.34
C ASP A 4 7.24 30.17 44.94
N GLU A 5 8.37 30.87 44.81
CA GLU A 5 9.03 31.14 43.53
C GLU A 5 9.61 29.87 42.89
N THR A 6 10.16 28.97 43.71
CA THR A 6 10.69 27.67 43.26
C THR A 6 9.57 26.73 42.80
N SER A 7 8.38 26.80 43.43
CA SER A 7 7.19 26.06 42.97
C SER A 7 6.67 26.59 41.63
N LEU A 8 6.67 27.91 41.44
CA LEU A 8 6.19 28.57 40.22
C LEU A 8 7.09 28.27 39.01
N GLN A 9 8.41 28.24 39.20
CA GLN A 9 9.36 27.86 38.16
C GLN A 9 9.22 26.39 37.75
N LYS A 10 9.04 25.48 38.72
CA LYS A 10 8.78 24.06 38.43
C LYS A 10 7.50 23.87 37.62
N ASN A 11 6.41 24.55 37.99
CA ASN A 11 5.14 24.47 37.27
C ASN A 11 5.24 25.03 35.85
N LYS A 12 5.97 26.13 35.63
CA LYS A 12 6.24 26.65 34.28
C LYS A 12 7.07 25.69 33.43
N MET A 13 8.11 25.05 33.98
CA MET A 13 8.88 24.03 33.27
C MET A 13 8.05 22.79 32.95
N LEU A 14 7.17 22.35 33.86
CA LEU A 14 6.23 21.25 33.61
C LEU A 14 5.22 21.60 32.51
N GLY A 15 4.69 22.83 32.50
CA GLY A 15 3.83 23.33 31.42
C GLY A 15 4.53 23.34 30.05
N LEU A 16 5.76 23.85 29.99
CA LEU A 16 6.56 23.87 28.76
C LEU A 16 6.92 22.47 28.24
N THR A 17 7.22 21.53 29.13
CA THR A 17 7.54 20.14 28.75
C THR A 17 6.30 19.36 28.29
N THR A 18 5.16 19.52 28.98
CA THR A 18 3.89 18.92 28.57
C THR A 18 3.41 19.45 27.22
N GLU A 19 3.56 20.75 26.95
CA GLU A 19 3.22 21.35 25.66
C GLU A 19 4.13 20.83 24.52
N LYS A 20 5.44 20.70 24.76
CA LYS A 20 6.38 20.08 23.82
C LYS A 20 6.03 18.60 23.55
N LEU A 21 5.65 17.84 24.57
CA LEU A 21 5.21 16.45 24.43
C LEU A 21 3.92 16.33 23.62
N SER A 22 2.95 17.21 23.85
CA SER A 22 1.71 17.32 23.07
C SER A 22 2.00 17.58 21.58
N LYS A 23 2.84 18.58 21.27
CA LYS A 23 3.26 18.90 19.90
C LYS A 23 3.94 17.70 19.23
N ASN A 24 4.80 16.98 19.94
CA ASN A 24 5.46 15.78 19.44
C ASN A 24 4.47 14.63 19.18
N ARG A 25 3.49 14.42 20.05
CA ARG A 25 2.42 13.42 19.84
C ARG A 25 1.60 13.76 18.60
N LYS A 26 1.19 15.01 18.41
CA LYS A 26 0.45 15.46 17.22
C LYS A 26 1.24 15.20 15.94
N ARG A 27 2.54 15.54 15.92
CA ARG A 27 3.42 15.27 14.77
C ARG A 27 3.53 13.77 14.45
N ARG A 28 3.73 12.93 15.48
CA ARG A 28 3.78 11.46 15.30
C ARG A 28 2.46 10.91 14.77
N TRP A 29 1.33 11.40 15.28
CA TRP A 29 0.01 10.99 14.83
C TRP A 29 -0.21 11.34 13.35
N VAL A 30 0.09 12.58 12.94
CA VAL A 30 0.00 13.00 11.52
C VAL A 30 0.89 12.11 10.64
N ARG A 31 2.12 11.79 11.08
CA ARG A 31 3.01 10.88 10.33
C ARG A 31 2.40 9.48 10.18
N ARG A 32 1.80 8.92 11.25
CA ARG A 32 1.13 7.62 11.20
C ARG A 32 -0.06 7.62 10.24
N ILE A 33 -0.88 8.67 10.27
CA ILE A 33 -2.02 8.81 9.34
C ILE A 33 -1.53 8.89 7.89
N LYS A 34 -0.47 9.66 7.60
CA LYS A 34 0.12 9.73 6.26
C LYS A 34 0.61 8.36 5.76
N VAL A 35 1.32 7.61 6.59
CA VAL A 35 1.79 6.25 6.25
C VAL A 35 0.60 5.32 5.99
N ARG A 36 -0.43 5.36 6.84
CA ARG A 36 -1.64 4.57 6.66
C ARG A 36 -2.38 4.92 5.37
N ALA A 37 -2.53 6.22 5.07
CA ALA A 37 -3.17 6.69 3.84
C ALA A 37 -2.40 6.23 2.59
N ALA A 38 -1.06 6.29 2.62
CA ALA A 38 -0.24 5.79 1.52
C ALA A 38 -0.44 4.28 1.30
N ARG A 39 -0.51 3.51 2.38
CA ARG A 39 -0.79 2.06 2.31
C ARG A 39 -2.17 1.77 1.72
N ILE A 40 -3.20 2.48 2.18
CA ILE A 40 -4.57 2.35 1.64
C ILE A 40 -4.61 2.74 0.16
N LYS A 41 -3.96 3.84 -0.22
CA LYS A 41 -3.89 4.28 -1.62
C LYS A 41 -3.24 3.22 -2.52
N ARG A 42 -2.16 2.59 -2.06
CA ARG A 42 -1.54 1.47 -2.78
C ARG A 42 -2.52 0.31 -2.93
N GLN A 43 -3.16 -0.11 -1.84
CA GLN A 43 -4.14 -1.19 -1.86
C GLN A 43 -5.28 -0.93 -2.87
N LEU A 44 -5.86 0.27 -2.88
CA LEU A 44 -6.90 0.66 -3.84
C LEU A 44 -6.40 0.65 -5.29
N GLN A 45 -5.17 1.11 -5.53
CA GLN A 45 -4.59 1.10 -6.88
C GLN A 45 -4.40 -0.33 -7.39
N ILE A 46 -3.95 -1.22 -6.50
CA ILE A 46 -3.77 -2.64 -6.77
C ILE A 46 -5.13 -3.29 -7.09
N GLU A 47 -6.17 -3.07 -6.26
CA GLU A 47 -7.55 -3.54 -6.53
C GLU A 47 -8.14 -3.00 -7.83
N ASN A 48 -7.92 -1.72 -8.16
CA ASN A 48 -8.38 -1.16 -9.43
C ASN A 48 -7.71 -1.82 -10.64
N ASN A 49 -6.41 -2.12 -10.56
CA ASN A 49 -5.72 -2.82 -11.62
C ASN A 49 -6.22 -4.27 -11.76
N PHE A 50 -6.54 -4.93 -10.66
CA PHE A 50 -7.18 -6.25 -10.67
C PHE A 50 -8.54 -6.21 -11.38
N HIS A 51 -9.39 -5.25 -11.02
CA HIS A 51 -10.69 -5.08 -11.69
C HIS A 51 -10.54 -4.82 -13.20
N LYS A 52 -9.55 -4.03 -13.61
CA LYS A 52 -9.26 -3.82 -15.04
C LYS A 52 -8.89 -5.12 -15.75
N ALA A 53 -8.05 -5.94 -15.13
CA ALA A 53 -7.66 -7.24 -15.68
C ALA A 53 -8.85 -8.19 -15.83
N MET A 54 -9.75 -8.21 -14.83
CA MET A 54 -11.00 -8.98 -14.88
C MET A 54 -11.92 -8.50 -16.00
N CYS A 55 -12.06 -7.18 -16.19
CA CYS A 55 -12.80 -6.62 -17.32
C CYS A 55 -12.17 -7.01 -18.67
N GLU A 56 -10.84 -6.98 -18.78
CA GLU A 56 -10.12 -7.38 -20.00
C GLU A 56 -10.36 -8.87 -20.32
N MET A 57 -10.33 -9.75 -19.31
CA MET A 57 -10.62 -11.17 -19.49
C MET A 57 -12.03 -11.42 -20.04
N CYS A 58 -13.03 -10.64 -19.64
CA CYS A 58 -14.40 -10.75 -20.13
C CYS A 58 -14.59 -10.22 -21.57
N THR A 59 -13.64 -9.43 -22.09
CA THR A 59 -13.80 -8.70 -23.35
C THR A 59 -12.76 -9.04 -24.40
N THR A 60 -11.66 -9.69 -24.03
CA THR A 60 -10.61 -10.09 -24.97
C THR A 60 -11.10 -11.18 -25.93
N THR A 61 -10.82 -11.00 -27.22
CA THR A 61 -11.03 -12.01 -28.27
C THR A 61 -9.77 -12.85 -28.53
N ASP A 62 -8.62 -12.46 -27.97
CA ASP A 62 -7.37 -13.21 -28.04
C ASP A 62 -7.38 -14.35 -27.00
N ARG A 63 -7.43 -15.59 -27.53
CA ARG A 63 -7.43 -16.84 -26.76
C ARG A 63 -6.18 -17.00 -25.88
N TYR A 64 -5.02 -16.56 -26.37
CA TYR A 64 -3.76 -16.70 -25.62
C TYR A 64 -3.69 -15.69 -24.48
N ARG A 65 -4.13 -14.45 -24.74
CA ARG A 65 -4.28 -13.42 -23.70
C ARG A 65 -5.25 -13.86 -22.61
N GLN A 66 -6.39 -14.43 -22.99
CA GLN A 66 -7.39 -14.95 -22.05
C GLN A 66 -6.81 -16.09 -21.19
N SER A 67 -6.10 -17.03 -21.80
CA SER A 67 -5.47 -18.15 -21.11
C SER A 67 -4.38 -17.70 -20.14
N TYR A 68 -3.57 -16.71 -20.53
CA TYR A 68 -2.57 -16.09 -19.67
C TYR A 68 -3.18 -15.38 -18.47
N LEU A 69 -4.27 -14.62 -18.67
CA LEU A 69 -5.00 -13.96 -17.59
C LEU A 69 -5.57 -14.98 -16.60
N HIS A 70 -6.17 -16.07 -17.08
CA HIS A 70 -6.62 -17.18 -16.24
C HIS A 70 -5.48 -17.86 -15.48
N TRP A 71 -4.34 -18.10 -16.14
CA TRP A 71 -3.16 -18.67 -15.50
C TRP A 71 -2.64 -17.76 -14.38
N ILE A 72 -2.47 -16.45 -14.63
CA ILE A 72 -2.03 -15.54 -13.58
C ILE A 72 -3.04 -15.52 -12.43
N LEU A 73 -4.34 -15.44 -12.71
CA LEU A 73 -5.37 -15.42 -11.66
C LEU A 73 -5.31 -16.68 -10.78
N ASN A 74 -5.15 -17.87 -11.36
CA ASN A 74 -5.02 -19.11 -10.61
C ASN A 74 -3.72 -19.18 -9.77
N ASN A 75 -2.63 -18.59 -10.27
CA ASN A 75 -1.34 -18.55 -9.57
C ASN A 75 -1.23 -17.37 -8.58
N MET A 76 -2.04 -16.33 -8.72
CA MET A 76 -2.05 -15.15 -7.84
C MET A 76 -2.51 -15.47 -6.42
N PHE A 77 -3.35 -16.49 -6.24
CA PHE A 77 -3.83 -16.90 -4.93
C PHE A 77 -2.92 -17.94 -4.26
N SER A 78 -2.02 -18.58 -5.00
CA SER A 78 -1.22 -19.72 -4.53
C SER A 78 0.29 -19.50 -4.53
N LEU A 79 0.84 -18.79 -5.52
CA LEU A 79 2.29 -18.74 -5.78
C LEU A 79 2.87 -17.32 -5.83
N PHE A 80 2.05 -16.31 -6.16
CA PHE A 80 2.52 -14.93 -6.21
C PHE A 80 2.03 -14.10 -5.02
N SER A 81 2.84 -13.12 -4.62
CA SER A 81 2.29 -12.02 -3.84
C SER A 81 1.29 -11.25 -4.71
N TYR A 82 0.22 -10.74 -4.11
CA TYR A 82 -0.83 -10.00 -4.82
C TYR A 82 -0.28 -8.82 -5.66
N GLU A 83 0.82 -8.20 -5.23
CA GLU A 83 1.52 -7.16 -6.01
C GLU A 83 2.27 -7.73 -7.23
N THR A 84 2.94 -8.86 -7.07
CA THR A 84 3.73 -9.51 -8.13
C THR A 84 2.85 -10.00 -9.27
N GLY A 85 1.72 -10.64 -8.95
CA GLY A 85 0.80 -11.12 -9.98
C GLY A 85 0.14 -9.97 -10.75
N LEU A 86 -0.17 -8.87 -10.09
CA LEU A 86 -0.70 -7.68 -10.76
C LEU A 86 0.31 -7.01 -11.69
N GLN A 87 1.59 -7.05 -11.34
CA GLN A 87 2.63 -6.59 -12.23
C GLN A 87 2.74 -7.50 -13.46
N ALA A 88 2.66 -8.82 -13.28
CA ALA A 88 2.69 -9.79 -14.37
C ALA A 88 1.50 -9.66 -15.36
N ILE A 89 0.32 -9.26 -14.89
CA ILE A 89 -0.87 -9.01 -15.74
C ILE A 89 -0.60 -7.95 -16.81
N HIS A 90 0.16 -6.90 -16.45
CA HIS A 90 0.41 -5.74 -17.30
C HIS A 90 1.81 -5.75 -17.95
N ASP A 91 2.67 -6.71 -17.58
CA ASP A 91 4.00 -6.84 -18.14
C ASP A 91 3.98 -7.65 -19.44
N LYS A 92 4.28 -6.96 -20.56
CA LYS A 92 4.37 -7.56 -21.89
C LYS A 92 5.46 -8.63 -21.97
N THR A 93 6.56 -8.46 -21.26
CA THR A 93 7.68 -9.41 -21.29
C THR A 93 7.33 -10.71 -20.54
N ALA A 94 6.56 -10.60 -19.46
CA ALA A 94 6.03 -11.75 -18.74
C ALA A 94 5.04 -12.53 -19.60
N TYR A 95 4.18 -11.81 -20.34
CA TYR A 95 3.26 -12.44 -21.30
C TYR A 95 4.00 -13.16 -22.44
N GLU A 96 4.99 -12.51 -23.06
CA GLU A 96 5.77 -13.10 -24.16
C GLU A 96 6.54 -14.35 -23.71
N LYS A 97 7.11 -14.35 -22.50
CA LYS A 97 7.74 -15.54 -21.92
C LYS A 97 6.75 -16.67 -21.70
N TRP A 98 5.62 -16.37 -21.06
CA TRP A 98 4.57 -17.38 -20.83
C TRP A 98 4.05 -17.94 -22.15
N LEU A 99 3.86 -17.09 -23.16
CA LEU A 99 3.41 -17.51 -24.48
C LEU A 99 4.43 -18.40 -25.19
N ALA A 100 5.72 -18.10 -25.07
CA ALA A 100 6.78 -18.96 -25.62
C ALA A 100 6.79 -20.36 -24.98
N GLU A 101 6.47 -20.46 -23.70
CA GLU A 101 6.44 -21.73 -22.95
C GLU A 101 5.13 -22.52 -23.14
N ASN A 102 4.01 -21.85 -23.43
CA ASN A 102 2.66 -22.45 -23.41
C ASN A 102 1.88 -22.33 -24.74
N GLY A 103 2.44 -21.66 -25.75
CA GLY A 103 1.79 -21.37 -27.03
C GLY A 103 1.94 -22.44 -28.11
N GLN A 104 2.39 -23.65 -27.75
CA GLN A 104 2.49 -24.80 -28.65
C GLN A 104 1.17 -25.57 -28.76
#